data_AF-A0AAW5MZD2-F1
#
_entry.id   AF-A0AAW5MZD2-F1
#
_cell.length_a   1.000
_cell.length_b   1.000
_cell.length_c   1.000
_cell.angle_alpha   90.00
_cell.angle_beta   90.00
_cell.angle_gamma   90.00
#
_symmetry.space_group_name_H-M   'P 1'
#
loop_
_entity.id
_entity.type
_entity.pdbx_description
1 polymer ?
#
loop_
_entity_poly.entity_id
_entity_poly.type
_entity_poly.pdbx_seq_one_letter_code
_entity_poly.pdbx_strand_id
1 'polypeptide(L)'
;MKTINELQDEVIEEFEDFSDWMDKYQLLIDLGNEQEPLDPQYKTEQNLIDGCQSRVWLQADLDNEGKVVFQAESDALIVKGIISLLIKVVSGHTPDEILNSDLYFIEKIGLKEHLSPTRSNGLLAMVKQMRMYALAFKAKQQEQ
;
A
#
# COMPACT_ATOMS: atom_id res chain seq x y z
N MET A 1 5.70 16.94 7.88
CA MET A 1 5.24 15.69 7.23
C MET A 1 6.05 14.57 7.85
N LYS A 2 5.41 13.46 8.22
CA LYS A 2 6.12 12.31 8.81
C LYS A 2 6.91 11.59 7.72
N THR A 3 8.09 11.09 8.07
CA THR A 3 8.89 10.21 7.22
C THR A 3 8.19 8.86 7.06
N ILE A 4 8.59 8.09 6.04
CA ILE A 4 8.10 6.70 5.87
C ILE A 4 8.38 5.88 7.13
N ASN A 5 9.54 6.05 7.76
CA ASN A 5 9.87 5.30 8.97
C ASN A 5 8.98 5.68 10.16
N GLU A 6 8.72 6.97 10.39
CA GLU A 6 7.79 7.40 11.44
C GLU A 6 6.37 6.85 11.21
N LEU A 7 5.90 6.80 9.96
CA LEU A 7 4.59 6.21 9.63
C LEU A 7 4.56 4.70 9.84
N GLN A 8 5.66 4.00 9.56
CA GLN A 8 5.80 2.58 9.85
C GLN A 8 5.74 2.30 11.35
N ASP A 9 6.49 3.05 12.15
CA ASP A 9 6.51 2.91 13.61
C ASP A 9 5.12 3.17 14.20
N GLU A 10 4.36 4.14 13.69
CA GLU A 10 2.96 4.36 14.11
C GLU A 10 2.04 3.19 13.78
N VAL A 11 2.19 2.59 12.59
CA VAL A 11 1.43 1.38 12.23
C VAL A 11 1.81 0.22 13.15
N ILE A 12 3.08 0.10 13.54
CA ILE A 12 3.53 -0.95 14.44
C ILE A 12 2.93 -0.75 15.83
N GLU A 13 3.02 0.45 16.39
CA GLU A 13 2.43 0.80 17.69
C GLU A 13 0.91 0.52 17.69
N GLU A 14 0.19 0.93 16.64
CA GLU A 14 -1.24 0.68 16.48
C GLU A 14 -1.58 -0.83 16.48
N PHE A 15 -0.73 -1.67 15.90
CA PHE A 15 -0.93 -3.12 15.85
C PHE A 15 -0.39 -3.87 17.09
N GLU A 16 0.51 -3.27 17.87
CA GLU A 16 1.08 -3.86 19.09
C GLU A 16 0.06 -3.90 20.24
N ASP A 17 -0.92 -3.00 20.24
CA ASP A 17 -2.02 -2.97 21.21
C ASP A 17 -2.92 -4.23 21.16
N PHE A 18 -2.86 -4.99 20.06
CA PHE A 18 -3.68 -6.18 19.85
C PHE A 18 -2.86 -7.46 20.07
N SER A 19 -3.24 -8.24 21.09
CA SER A 19 -2.63 -9.55 21.36
C SER A 19 -3.23 -10.70 20.54
N ASP A 20 -4.48 -10.57 20.08
CA ASP A 20 -5.14 -11.56 19.21
C ASP A 20 -4.98 -11.16 17.74
N TRP A 21 -4.62 -12.13 16.91
CA TRP A 21 -4.54 -11.95 15.46
C TRP A 21 -5.90 -11.58 14.84
N MET A 22 -7.00 -12.11 15.39
CA MET A 22 -8.35 -11.80 14.90
C MET A 22 -8.68 -10.32 15.05
N ASP A 23 -8.21 -9.66 16.10
CA ASP A 23 -8.42 -8.23 16.30
C ASP A 23 -7.61 -7.40 15.29
N LYS A 24 -6.34 -7.80 15.03
CA LYS A 24 -5.51 -7.20 13.95
C LYS A 24 -6.16 -7.37 12.58
N TYR A 25 -6.81 -8.51 12.35
CA TYR A 25 -7.54 -8.79 11.11
C TYR A 25 -8.78 -7.91 10.97
N GLN A 26 -9.48 -7.63 12.07
CA GLN A 26 -10.60 -6.69 12.08
C GLN A 26 -10.12 -5.26 11.81
N LEU A 27 -9.03 -4.83 12.43
CA LEU A 27 -8.42 -3.52 12.16
C LEU A 27 -8.08 -3.35 10.67
N LEU A 28 -7.51 -4.38 10.01
CA LEU A 28 -7.29 -4.33 8.56
C LEU A 28 -8.58 -4.11 7.77
N ILE A 29 -9.67 -4.76 8.15
CA ILE A 29 -10.97 -4.58 7.49
C ILE A 29 -11.47 -3.14 7.69
N ASP A 30 -11.35 -2.61 8.90
CA ASP A 30 -11.80 -1.26 9.24
C ASP A 30 -11.01 -0.21 8.46
N LEU A 31 -9.68 -0.31 8.42
CA LEU A 31 -8.81 0.52 7.58
C LEU A 31 -9.20 0.45 6.10
N GLY A 32 -9.52 -0.74 5.61
CA GLY A 32 -10.02 -0.93 4.25
C GLY A 32 -11.36 -0.25 4.02
N ASN A 33 -12.27 -0.25 5.00
CA ASN A 33 -13.58 0.38 4.88
C ASN A 33 -13.52 1.91 4.92
N GLU A 34 -12.53 2.48 5.60
CA GLU A 34 -12.28 3.93 5.67
C GLU A 34 -11.73 4.51 4.37
N GLN A 35 -11.16 3.67 3.49
CA GLN A 35 -10.67 4.12 2.19
C GLN A 35 -11.79 4.68 1.31
N GLU A 36 -11.55 5.87 0.78
CA GLU A 36 -12.40 6.47 -0.26
C GLU A 36 -12.51 5.54 -1.48
N PRO A 37 -13.69 5.46 -2.12
CA PRO A 37 -13.84 4.70 -3.35
C PRO A 37 -12.92 5.23 -4.44
N LEU A 38 -12.32 4.32 -5.22
CA LEU A 38 -11.55 4.72 -6.38
C LEU A 38 -12.51 5.22 -7.47
N ASP A 39 -12.19 6.36 -8.08
CA ASP A 39 -12.98 6.90 -9.19
C ASP A 39 -13.11 5.83 -10.30
N PRO A 40 -14.33 5.56 -10.80
CA PRO A 40 -14.55 4.58 -11.87
C PRO A 40 -13.64 4.72 -13.08
N GLN A 41 -13.17 5.92 -13.41
CA GLN A 41 -12.24 6.14 -14.53
C GLN A 41 -10.89 5.43 -14.36
N TYR A 42 -10.48 5.16 -13.10
CA TYR A 42 -9.23 4.48 -12.78
C TYR A 42 -9.39 2.96 -12.63
N LYS A 43 -10.62 2.43 -12.69
CA LYS A 43 -10.89 0.98 -12.64
C LYS A 43 -10.70 0.33 -14.02
N THR A 44 -9.49 0.47 -14.56
CA THR A 44 -9.11 -0.03 -15.88
C THR A 44 -8.14 -1.22 -15.76
N GLU A 45 -7.99 -1.99 -16.84
CA GLU A 45 -6.99 -3.07 -16.91
C GLU A 45 -5.56 -2.56 -16.73
N GLN A 46 -5.27 -1.29 -17.07
CA GLN A 46 -3.93 -0.71 -16.93
C GLN A 46 -3.54 -0.47 -15.47
N ASN A 47 -4.52 -0.22 -14.61
CA ASN A 47 -4.32 0.00 -13.18
C ASN A 47 -4.50 -1.28 -12.36
N LEU A 48 -4.81 -2.41 -13.02
CA LEU A 48 -4.99 -3.69 -12.34
C LEU A 48 -3.63 -4.28 -11.96
N ILE A 49 -3.50 -4.73 -10.71
CA ILE A 49 -2.29 -5.42 -10.25
C ILE A 49 -2.38 -6.91 -10.57
N ASP A 50 -1.53 -7.35 -11.49
CA ASP A 50 -1.34 -8.77 -11.78
C ASP A 50 -0.70 -9.52 -10.59
N GLY A 51 -1.18 -10.73 -10.33
CA GLY A 51 -0.65 -11.61 -9.27
C GLY A 51 -1.43 -11.58 -7.96
N CYS A 52 -2.45 -10.73 -7.84
CA CYS A 52 -3.46 -10.85 -6.79
C CYS A 52 -4.58 -11.81 -7.23
N GLN A 53 -5.06 -12.67 -6.31
CA GLN A 53 -6.23 -13.51 -6.61
C GLN A 53 -7.52 -12.67 -6.65
N SER A 54 -7.62 -11.66 -5.80
CA SER A 54 -8.65 -10.62 -5.87
C SER A 54 -8.21 -9.51 -6.81
N ARG A 55 -9.16 -8.74 -7.33
CA ARG A 55 -8.82 -7.56 -8.14
C ARG A 55 -8.34 -6.45 -7.24
N VAL A 56 -7.26 -5.80 -7.64
CA VAL A 56 -6.74 -4.59 -6.98
C VAL A 56 -6.44 -3.60 -8.08
N TRP A 57 -7.14 -2.48 -8.07
CA TRP A 57 -6.82 -1.34 -8.92
C TRP A 57 -5.97 -0.37 -8.09
N LEU A 58 -4.84 0.07 -8.65
CA LEU A 58 -3.94 1.03 -8.04
C LEU A 58 -3.68 2.14 -9.05
N GLN A 59 -4.07 3.35 -8.67
CA GLN A 59 -3.75 4.59 -9.37
C GLN A 59 -2.64 5.32 -8.61
N ALA A 60 -1.74 5.95 -9.36
CA ALA A 60 -0.69 6.77 -8.81
C ALA A 60 -0.54 8.05 -9.64
N ASP A 61 -0.43 9.18 -8.96
CA ASP A 61 -0.23 10.50 -9.56
C ASP A 61 0.96 11.21 -8.91
N LEU A 62 1.63 12.08 -9.65
CA LEU A 62 2.69 12.94 -9.13
C LEU A 62 2.09 14.31 -8.83
N ASP A 63 2.17 14.75 -7.57
CA ASP A 63 1.70 16.07 -7.17
C ASP A 63 2.65 17.20 -7.62
N ASN A 64 2.23 18.44 -7.36
CA ASN A 64 3.00 19.63 -7.73
C ASN A 64 4.31 19.79 -6.95
N GLU A 65 4.49 19.04 -5.85
CA GLU A 65 5.71 19.02 -5.05
C GLU A 65 6.63 17.85 -5.44
N GLY A 66 6.24 17.04 -6.43
CA GLY A 66 7.01 15.89 -6.88
C GLY A 66 6.87 14.65 -5.99
N LYS A 67 5.79 14.56 -5.19
CA LYS A 67 5.46 13.40 -4.36
C LYS A 67 4.43 12.52 -5.05
N VAL A 68 4.50 11.22 -4.80
CA VAL A 68 3.57 10.24 -5.36
C VAL A 68 2.36 10.11 -4.46
N VAL A 69 1.17 10.29 -5.01
CA VAL A 69 -0.11 10.09 -4.34
C VAL A 69 -0.75 8.82 -4.89
N PHE A 70 -1.07 7.88 -4.00
CA PHE A 70 -1.70 6.62 -4.38
C PHE A 70 -3.17 6.58 -4.00
N GLN A 71 -3.98 5.98 -4.88
CA GLN A 71 -5.36 5.60 -4.60
C GLN A 71 -5.57 4.16 -5.04
N ALA A 72 -6.35 3.38 -4.31
CA ALA A 72 -6.61 2.00 -4.68
C ALA A 72 -7.99 1.54 -4.26
N GLU A 73 -8.43 0.44 -4.87
CA GLU A 73 -9.61 -0.30 -4.43
C GLU A 73 -9.42 -1.80 -4.71
N SER A 74 -10.00 -2.64 -3.86
CA SER A 74 -10.05 -4.08 -4.06
C SER A 74 -11.44 -4.64 -3.77
N ASP A 75 -11.82 -5.70 -4.46
CA ASP A 75 -13.06 -6.45 -4.19
C ASP A 75 -12.95 -7.45 -3.02
N ALA A 76 -11.77 -7.58 -2.41
CA ALA A 76 -11.57 -8.40 -1.21
C ALA A 76 -11.25 -7.54 0.01
N LEU A 77 -12.02 -7.70 1.09
CA LEU A 77 -11.93 -6.90 2.33
C LEU A 77 -10.51 -6.81 2.89
N ILE A 78 -9.82 -7.95 3.01
CA ILE A 78 -8.46 -7.97 3.56
C ILE A 78 -7.44 -7.37 2.63
N VAL A 79 -7.59 -7.59 1.33
CA VAL A 79 -6.67 -7.00 0.36
C VAL A 79 -6.86 -5.48 0.32
N LYS A 80 -8.09 -5.00 0.48
CA LYS A 80 -8.41 -3.58 0.70
C LYS A 80 -7.70 -3.03 1.95
N GLY A 81 -7.73 -3.76 3.07
CA GLY A 81 -6.99 -3.38 4.27
C GLY A 81 -5.48 -3.31 4.08
N ILE A 82 -4.90 -4.32 3.41
CA ILE A 82 -3.46 -4.38 3.15
C ILE A 82 -3.00 -3.22 2.26
N ILE A 83 -3.70 -2.96 1.15
CA ILE A 83 -3.33 -1.84 0.27
C ILE A 83 -3.53 -0.49 0.96
N SER A 84 -4.52 -0.38 1.87
CA SER A 84 -4.73 0.82 2.69
C SER A 84 -3.54 1.11 3.60
N LEU A 85 -2.98 0.08 4.26
CA LEU A 85 -1.76 0.24 5.06
C LEU A 85 -0.56 0.66 4.23
N LEU A 86 -0.36 0.02 3.07
CA LEU A 86 0.73 0.39 2.17
C LEU A 86 0.62 1.85 1.75
N ILE A 87 -0.58 2.29 1.33
CA ILE A 87 -0.85 3.68 0.95
C ILE A 87 -0.62 4.64 2.12
N LYS A 88 -1.08 4.31 3.33
CA LYS A 88 -0.86 5.10 4.56
C LYS A 88 0.63 5.37 4.81
N VAL A 89 1.49 4.41 4.51
CA VAL A 89 2.93 4.47 4.78
C VAL A 89 3.73 5.21 3.69
N VAL A 90 3.38 5.03 2.40
CA VAL A 90 4.23 5.49 1.28
C VAL A 90 3.64 6.64 0.45
N SER A 91 2.35 6.92 0.57
CA SER A 91 1.71 8.01 -0.19
C SER A 91 2.10 9.37 0.39
N GLY A 92 2.35 10.34 -0.50
CA GLY A 92 2.83 11.68 -0.13
C GLY A 92 4.36 11.78 0.00
N HIS A 93 5.09 10.77 -0.47
CA HIS A 93 6.56 10.76 -0.46
C HIS A 93 7.10 10.82 -1.88
N THR A 94 8.34 11.29 -2.02
CA THR A 94 9.01 11.37 -3.30
C THR A 94 9.28 9.97 -3.88
N PRO A 95 9.41 9.83 -5.20
CA PRO A 95 9.84 8.58 -5.82
C PRO A 95 11.09 7.96 -5.20
N ASP A 96 12.07 8.80 -4.84
CA ASP A 96 13.31 8.36 -4.20
C ASP A 96 13.09 7.81 -2.80
N GLU A 97 12.28 8.47 -1.96
CA GLU A 97 11.97 7.96 -0.63
C GLU A 97 11.26 6.60 -0.70
N ILE A 98 10.30 6.44 -1.61
CA ILE A 98 9.56 5.19 -1.79
C ILE A 98 10.51 4.06 -2.24
N LEU A 99 11.39 4.31 -3.21
CA LEU A 99 12.32 3.31 -3.73
C LEU A 99 13.38 2.89 -2.71
N ASN A 100 13.83 3.82 -1.86
CA ASN A 100 14.84 3.56 -0.84
C ASN A 100 14.25 3.09 0.51
N SER A 101 12.93 3.06 0.65
CA SER A 101 12.27 2.59 1.86
C SER A 101 12.36 1.07 2.02
N ASP A 102 12.62 0.63 3.25
CA ASP A 102 12.43 -0.75 3.68
C ASP A 102 11.13 -0.83 4.48
N LEU A 103 10.17 -1.64 4.00
CA LEU A 103 8.82 -1.74 4.56
C LEU A 103 8.77 -2.78 5.70
N TYR A 104 9.59 -2.57 6.73
CA TYR A 104 9.76 -3.48 7.85
C TYR A 104 8.49 -3.64 8.71
N PHE A 105 7.54 -2.70 8.65
CA PHE A 105 6.27 -2.81 9.37
C PHE A 105 5.50 -4.09 9.02
N ILE A 106 5.59 -4.55 7.77
CA ILE A 106 4.91 -5.75 7.27
C ILE A 106 5.26 -6.99 8.10
N GLU A 107 6.55 -7.13 8.45
CA GLU A 107 7.02 -8.26 9.25
C GLU A 107 6.72 -8.04 10.73
N LYS A 108 6.96 -6.82 11.24
CA LYS A 108 6.73 -6.50 12.66
C LYS A 108 5.28 -6.64 13.11
N ILE A 109 4.31 -6.29 12.27
CA ILE A 109 2.89 -6.46 12.63
C ILE A 109 2.41 -7.92 12.49
N GLY A 110 3.25 -8.84 12.01
CA GLY A 110 2.93 -10.25 11.80
C GLY A 110 2.14 -10.55 10.52
N LEU A 111 1.95 -9.57 9.63
CA LEU A 111 1.08 -9.71 8.46
C LEU A 111 1.50 -10.87 7.56
N LYS A 112 2.80 -10.97 7.26
CA LYS A 112 3.32 -11.99 6.34
C LYS A 112 3.15 -13.42 6.84
N GLU A 113 3.19 -13.64 8.16
CA GLU A 113 3.14 -14.97 8.79
C GLU A 113 1.71 -15.52 8.86
N HIS A 114 0.73 -14.64 8.99
CA HIS A 114 -0.68 -15.01 9.17
C HIS A 114 -1.51 -14.95 7.88
N LEU A 115 -0.95 -14.44 6.79
CA LEU A 115 -1.59 -14.48 5.48
C LEU A 115 -1.40 -15.85 4.82
N SER A 116 -2.44 -16.32 4.11
CA SER A 116 -2.30 -17.48 3.25
C SER A 116 -1.27 -17.22 2.14
N PRO A 117 -0.61 -18.25 1.58
CA PRO A 117 0.40 -18.07 0.54
C PRO A 117 -0.05 -17.18 -0.62
N THR A 118 -1.32 -17.32 -1.05
CA THR A 118 -1.88 -16.50 -2.12
C THR A 118 -1.98 -15.01 -1.75
N ARG A 119 -2.34 -14.70 -0.50
CA ARG A 119 -2.44 -13.32 -0.02
C ARG A 119 -1.05 -12.70 0.18
N SER A 120 -0.08 -13.46 0.66
CA SER A 120 1.30 -13.02 0.77
C SER A 120 1.91 -12.71 -0.60
N ASN A 121 1.59 -13.49 -1.63
CA ASN A 121 1.98 -13.18 -3.01
C ASN A 121 1.32 -11.90 -3.53
N GLY A 122 0.03 -11.68 -3.23
CA GLY A 122 -0.66 -10.44 -3.56
C GLY A 122 -0.02 -9.22 -2.89
N LEU A 123 0.37 -9.34 -1.62
CA LEU A 123 1.12 -8.29 -0.90
C LEU A 123 2.43 -7.93 -1.62
N LEU A 124 3.22 -8.93 -2.02
CA LEU A 124 4.46 -8.69 -2.76
C LEU A 124 4.20 -8.04 -4.13
N ALA A 125 3.14 -8.44 -4.83
CA ALA A 125 2.73 -7.83 -6.09
C ALA A 125 2.35 -6.34 -5.91
N MET A 126 1.62 -6.01 -4.85
CA MET A 126 1.27 -4.62 -4.52
C MET A 126 2.50 -3.76 -4.26
N VAL A 127 3.41 -4.21 -3.38
CA VAL A 127 4.66 -3.50 -3.09
C VAL A 127 5.49 -3.30 -4.36
N LYS A 128 5.59 -4.34 -5.19
CA LYS A 128 6.31 -4.26 -6.47
C LYS A 128 5.70 -3.21 -7.39
N GLN A 129 4.36 -3.19 -7.55
CA GLN A 129 3.68 -2.24 -8.42
C GLN A 129 3.88 -0.80 -7.95
N MET A 130 3.77 -0.54 -6.64
CA MET A 130 4.01 0.80 -6.07
C MET A 130 5.44 1.28 -6.33
N ARG A 131 6.44 0.40 -6.18
CA ARG A 131 7.83 0.71 -6.54
C ARG A 131 8.02 0.94 -8.04
N MET A 132 7.29 0.23 -8.90
CA MET A 132 7.33 0.46 -10.35
C MET A 132 6.77 1.83 -10.73
N TYR A 133 5.67 2.28 -10.12
CA TYR A 133 5.17 3.65 -10.30
C TYR A 133 6.21 4.69 -9.86
N ALA A 134 6.80 4.51 -8.67
CA ALA A 134 7.86 5.39 -8.19
C ALA A 134 9.05 5.44 -9.17
N LEU A 135 9.51 4.29 -9.67
CA LEU A 135 10.59 4.24 -10.66
C LEU A 135 10.25 5.00 -11.95
N ALA A 136 9.03 4.84 -12.46
CA ALA A 136 8.56 5.53 -13.66
C ALA A 136 8.50 7.05 -13.45
N PHE A 137 8.00 7.51 -12.30
CA PHE A 137 7.98 8.93 -11.97
C PHE A 137 9.37 9.51 -11.79
N LYS A 138 10.29 8.78 -11.15
CA LYS A 138 11.69 9.19 -11.02
C LYS A 138 12.35 9.37 -12.39
N ALA A 139 12.15 8.43 -13.31
CA ALA A 139 12.67 8.54 -14.67
C ALA A 139 12.11 9.76 -15.39
N LYS A 140 10.80 9.99 -15.30
CA LYS A 140 10.13 11.16 -15.90
C LYS A 140 10.62 12.50 -15.35
N GLN A 141 10.98 12.57 -14.06
CA GLN A 141 11.55 13.77 -13.44
C GLN A 141 12.99 14.07 -13.90
N GLN A 142 13.75 13.05 -14.32
CA GLN A 142 15.13 13.21 -14.80
C GLN A 142 15.23 13.62 -16.27
N GLU A 143 14.15 13.43 -17.03
CA GLU A 143 14.05 13.82 -18.44
C GLU A 143 13.57 15.26 -18.65
N GLN A 144 13.17 15.96 -17.58
CA GLN A 144 12.73 17.36 -17.56
C GLN A 144 13.86 18.29 -17.09
#